data_AF-A0A428XF27-F1
#
_entry.id   AF-A0A428XF27-F1
#
_cell.length_a   1.000
_cell.length_b   1.000
_cell.length_c   1.000
_cell.angle_alpha   90.00
_cell.angle_beta   90.00
_cell.angle_gamma   90.00
#
_symmetry.space_group_name_H-M   'P 1'
#
loop_
_entity.id
_entity.type
_entity.pdbx_description
1 polymer ?
#
loop_
_entity_poly.entity_id
_entity_poly.type
_entity_poly.pdbx_seq_one_letter_code
_entity_poly.pdbx_strand_id
1 'polypeptide(L)'
;MKLGVERCAEDEPAARSACSPRCPCSQYFHKDRGGRITAGPLWDYDLSFGTGGYFENHLTEGRQFEQTRQPVANDWFVRLMADPAFARQAEARWQELRRGPLSDERLNSRIDALAAPLGDAARRNFERWPNLTDPVVGFFQTPTADTWEGQVEFMRDWMTRRVAWLDASGWQPGTEPAPERGTGAVPGSGAQRY
;
A
#
# COMPACT_ATOMS: atom_id res chain seq x y z
N MET A 1 -15.37 16.03 31.42
CA MET A 1 -15.17 14.68 30.84
C MET A 1 -13.93 14.74 29.95
N LYS A 2 -12.78 14.22 30.45
CA LYS A 2 -11.50 14.19 29.73
C LYS A 2 -11.64 13.17 28.59
N LEU A 3 -11.74 13.63 27.35
CA LEU A 3 -11.49 12.78 26.18
C LEU A 3 -10.00 12.79 25.94
N GLY A 4 -9.36 11.66 26.24
CA GLY A 4 -7.95 11.42 25.99
C GLY A 4 -7.64 11.55 24.50
N VAL A 5 -6.51 12.15 24.21
CA VAL A 5 -5.85 12.04 22.91
C VAL A 5 -5.41 10.58 22.80
N GLU A 6 -6.10 9.75 22.03
CA GLU A 6 -5.53 8.47 21.62
C GLU A 6 -4.40 8.79 20.63
N ARG A 7 -3.19 8.90 21.19
CA ARG A 7 -1.95 8.85 20.44
C ARG A 7 -1.77 7.39 20.05
N CYS A 8 -1.84 7.07 18.75
CA CYS A 8 -1.40 5.77 18.22
C CYS A 8 0.13 5.70 18.17
N ALA A 9 0.78 6.06 19.26
CA ALA A 9 2.20 5.91 19.52
C ALA A 9 2.41 6.37 20.97
N GLU A 10 2.66 5.44 21.90
CA GLU A 10 3.78 5.52 22.88
C GLU A 10 3.71 4.56 24.08
N ASP A 11 2.62 3.82 24.34
CA ASP A 11 2.48 3.11 25.63
C ASP A 11 2.59 1.56 25.62
N GLU A 12 3.28 0.93 24.67
CA GLU A 12 3.73 -0.47 24.86
C GLU A 12 5.16 -0.74 24.32
N PRO A 13 6.12 -1.12 25.19
CA PRO A 13 7.50 -1.39 24.76
C PRO A 13 7.64 -2.66 23.90
N ALA A 14 6.58 -3.47 23.75
CA ALA A 14 6.56 -4.68 22.93
C ALA A 14 6.06 -4.48 21.49
N ALA A 15 5.47 -3.31 21.16
CA ALA A 15 4.85 -3.06 19.85
C ALA A 15 5.83 -2.53 18.77
N ARG A 16 7.14 -2.80 18.92
CA ARG A 16 8.17 -2.21 18.06
C ARG A 16 8.39 -2.91 16.71
N SER A 17 7.70 -4.01 16.40
CA SER A 17 7.95 -4.75 15.16
C SER A 17 6.71 -5.17 14.35
N ALA A 18 5.51 -4.71 14.70
CA ALA A 18 4.32 -5.05 13.93
C ALA A 18 3.28 -3.93 13.99
N CYS A 19 2.64 -3.69 12.84
CA CYS A 19 1.45 -2.83 12.74
C CYS A 19 0.42 -3.28 13.77
N SER A 20 -0.10 -2.36 14.57
CA SER A 20 -1.25 -2.68 15.41
C SER A 20 -2.41 -3.13 14.52
N PRO A 21 -3.16 -4.18 14.87
CA PRO A 21 -4.34 -4.57 14.11
C PRO A 21 -5.40 -3.46 14.02
N ARG A 22 -5.30 -2.39 14.84
CA ARG A 22 -6.20 -1.23 14.81
C ARG A 22 -5.77 -0.13 13.83
N CYS A 23 -4.52 -0.10 13.40
CA CYS A 23 -3.99 0.94 12.53
C CYS A 23 -3.14 0.32 11.41
N PRO A 24 -3.51 0.51 10.13
CA PRO A 24 -2.66 0.14 9.02
C PRO A 24 -1.27 0.77 9.18
N CYS A 25 -0.20 -0.01 8.93
CA CYS A 25 1.15 0.55 8.94
C CYS A 25 1.29 1.67 7.90
N SER A 26 2.23 2.56 8.19
CA SER A 26 2.70 3.59 7.25
C SER A 26 1.61 4.59 6.81
N GLN A 27 0.56 4.69 7.61
CA GLN A 27 -0.52 5.67 7.49
C GLN A 27 -0.60 6.51 8.76
N TYR A 28 -0.73 7.83 8.61
CA TYR A 28 -1.04 8.75 9.69
C TYR A 28 -2.48 9.24 9.58
N PHE A 29 -3.17 9.37 10.73
CA PHE A 29 -4.51 9.93 10.78
C PHE A 29 -4.54 11.08 11.79
N HIS A 30 -5.19 12.18 11.42
CA HIS A 30 -5.37 13.32 12.30
C HIS A 30 -6.80 13.85 12.25
N LYS A 31 -7.19 14.59 13.28
CA LYS A 31 -8.53 15.17 13.40
C LYS A 31 -8.51 16.39 14.31
N ASP A 32 -9.10 17.48 13.83
CA ASP A 32 -9.42 18.63 14.67
C ASP A 32 -10.60 18.32 15.60
N ARG A 33 -10.66 19.02 16.74
CA ARG A 33 -11.77 18.85 17.69
C ARG A 33 -13.11 19.17 17.00
N GLY A 34 -14.02 18.19 16.99
CA GLY A 34 -15.32 18.30 16.33
C GLY A 34 -15.31 18.05 14.82
N GLY A 35 -14.12 17.88 14.21
CA GLY A 35 -13.96 17.63 12.77
C GLY A 35 -14.12 16.17 12.34
N ARG A 36 -13.88 15.93 11.05
CA ARG A 36 -13.76 14.57 10.48
C ARG A 36 -12.34 14.05 10.65
N ILE A 37 -12.17 12.73 10.56
CA ILE A 37 -10.85 12.11 10.49
C ILE A 37 -10.29 12.36 9.09
N THR A 38 -9.04 12.80 9.04
CA THR A 38 -8.26 12.98 7.82
C THR A 38 -7.14 11.96 7.79
N ALA A 39 -6.95 11.31 6.64
CA ALA A 39 -5.84 10.40 6.38
C ALA A 39 -4.69 11.14 5.70
N GLY A 40 -3.47 10.84 6.12
CA GLY A 40 -2.23 11.41 5.61
C GLY A 40 -1.45 12.21 6.66
N PRO A 41 -0.12 12.38 6.47
CA PRO A 41 0.65 11.92 5.33
C PRO A 41 0.88 10.39 5.32
N LEU A 42 1.17 9.88 4.14
CA LEU A 42 1.56 8.49 3.94
C LEU A 42 3.09 8.36 4.10
N TRP A 43 3.57 7.19 4.52
CA TRP A 43 5.00 6.89 4.75
C TRP A 43 5.35 5.50 4.18
N ASP A 44 6.64 5.14 4.11
CA ASP A 44 7.12 3.76 3.82
C ASP A 44 6.60 3.12 2.52
N TYR A 45 7.04 3.64 1.36
CA TYR A 45 6.68 3.12 0.03
C TYR A 45 7.84 2.37 -0.66
N ASP A 46 8.84 1.93 0.10
CA ASP A 46 9.97 1.14 -0.39
C ASP A 46 9.56 -0.28 -0.83
N LEU A 47 8.56 -0.89 -0.18
CA LEU A 47 7.98 -2.18 -0.56
C LEU A 47 6.85 -2.03 -1.59
N SER A 48 7.14 -1.33 -2.69
CA SER A 48 6.22 -1.11 -3.80
C SER A 48 6.90 -1.40 -5.15
N PHE A 49 6.19 -1.14 -6.25
CA PHE A 49 6.71 -1.33 -7.62
C PHE A 49 7.25 -2.73 -7.92
N GLY A 50 6.57 -3.76 -7.45
CA GLY A 50 6.98 -5.14 -7.66
C GLY A 50 7.94 -5.72 -6.61
N THR A 51 8.28 -4.93 -5.58
CA THR A 51 9.24 -5.29 -4.53
C THR A 51 8.54 -5.64 -3.21
N GLY A 52 9.14 -6.55 -2.43
CA GLY A 52 8.76 -6.90 -1.07
C GLY A 52 8.40 -8.36 -0.87
N GLY A 53 7.87 -9.04 -1.90
CA GLY A 53 7.58 -10.48 -1.85
C GLY A 53 6.39 -10.92 -0.99
N TYR A 54 5.71 -9.98 -0.34
CA TYR A 54 4.50 -10.21 0.46
C TYR A 54 3.29 -9.56 -0.19
N PHE A 55 2.10 -10.03 0.19
CA PHE A 55 0.81 -9.46 -0.22
C PHE A 55 0.71 -9.22 -1.73
N GLU A 56 1.25 -10.16 -2.51
CA GLU A 56 1.26 -10.13 -3.97
C GLU A 56 1.74 -8.80 -4.59
N ASN A 57 2.65 -8.07 -3.92
CA ASN A 57 3.15 -6.78 -4.38
C ASN A 57 3.85 -6.84 -5.75
N HIS A 58 4.19 -8.05 -6.22
CA HIS A 58 4.72 -8.31 -7.56
C HIS A 58 3.66 -8.20 -8.67
N LEU A 59 2.37 -8.36 -8.34
CA LEU A 59 1.28 -8.25 -9.30
C LEU A 59 1.01 -6.79 -9.65
N THR A 60 0.75 -6.54 -10.94
CA THR A 60 0.30 -5.24 -11.43
C THR A 60 -1.22 -5.09 -11.36
N GLU A 61 -1.93 -6.15 -10.97
CA GLU A 61 -3.39 -6.27 -11.00
C GLU A 61 -3.93 -6.60 -9.60
N GLY A 62 -5.23 -6.37 -9.40
CA GLY A 62 -5.90 -6.59 -8.12
C GLY A 62 -5.79 -5.41 -7.15
N ARG A 63 -6.60 -5.42 -6.08
CA ARG A 63 -6.60 -4.36 -5.07
C ARG A 63 -6.03 -4.90 -3.76
N GLN A 64 -5.10 -4.14 -3.19
CA GLN A 64 -4.40 -4.56 -1.98
C GLN A 64 -5.33 -4.83 -0.79
N PHE A 65 -6.42 -4.06 -0.68
CA PHE A 65 -7.40 -4.19 0.39
C PHE A 65 -8.35 -5.40 0.20
N GLU A 66 -8.35 -6.03 -0.98
CA GLU A 66 -9.13 -7.25 -1.26
C GLU A 66 -8.32 -8.53 -0.97
N GLN A 67 -7.00 -8.39 -0.78
CA GLN A 67 -6.15 -9.54 -0.52
C GLN A 67 -6.34 -10.07 0.90
N THR A 68 -6.35 -11.40 1.02
CA THR A 68 -6.38 -12.07 2.31
C THR A 68 -5.09 -11.80 3.07
N ARG A 69 -5.20 -11.15 4.24
CA ARG A 69 -4.08 -10.83 5.13
C ARG A 69 -4.18 -11.61 6.44
N GLN A 70 -3.04 -11.98 7.01
CA GLN A 70 -2.95 -12.59 8.33
C GLN A 70 -1.96 -11.79 9.21
N PRO A 71 -2.42 -11.20 10.33
CA PRO A 71 -3.82 -11.13 10.76
C PRO A 71 -4.68 -10.32 9.78
N VAL A 72 -5.99 -10.58 9.76
CA VAL A 72 -6.95 -9.82 8.95
C VAL A 72 -6.83 -8.35 9.34
N ALA A 73 -6.37 -7.51 8.41
CA ALA A 73 -6.24 -6.09 8.65
C ALA A 73 -7.63 -5.48 8.82
N ASN A 74 -7.77 -4.52 9.74
CA ASN A 74 -8.94 -3.64 9.76
C ASN A 74 -8.87 -2.69 8.57
N ASP A 75 -9.29 -3.19 7.42
CA ASP A 75 -9.16 -2.48 6.17
C ASP A 75 -10.41 -1.62 5.91
N TRP A 76 -10.34 -0.36 6.33
CA TRP A 76 -11.44 0.59 6.12
C TRP A 76 -11.76 0.76 4.63
N PHE A 77 -10.82 0.44 3.72
CA PHE A 77 -11.07 0.50 2.29
C PHE A 77 -12.11 -0.52 1.83
N VAL A 78 -12.20 -1.71 2.45
CA VAL A 78 -13.28 -2.68 2.15
C VAL A 78 -14.65 -2.05 2.44
N ARG A 79 -14.79 -1.38 3.59
CA ARG A 79 -16.07 -0.74 3.97
C ARG A 79 -16.38 0.49 3.12
N LEU A 80 -15.38 1.31 2.80
CA LEU A 80 -15.55 2.51 1.99
C LEU A 80 -15.90 2.15 0.55
N MET A 81 -15.20 1.20 -0.05
CA MET A 81 -15.42 0.79 -1.44
C MET A 81 -16.72 0.02 -1.64
N ALA A 82 -17.31 -0.55 -0.58
CA ALA A 82 -18.65 -1.11 -0.61
C ALA A 82 -19.76 -0.05 -0.79
N ASP A 83 -19.48 1.23 -0.55
CA ASP A 83 -20.41 2.33 -0.89
C ASP A 83 -20.20 2.77 -2.34
N PRO A 84 -21.20 2.57 -3.24
CA PRO A 84 -21.08 2.97 -4.64
C PRO A 84 -20.83 4.48 -4.82
N ALA A 85 -21.27 5.33 -3.90
CA ALA A 85 -21.00 6.77 -3.95
C ALA A 85 -19.53 7.07 -3.70
N PHE A 86 -18.89 6.37 -2.76
CA PHE A 86 -17.47 6.49 -2.51
C PHE A 86 -16.64 5.94 -3.68
N ALA A 87 -16.99 4.76 -4.19
CA ALA A 87 -16.31 4.15 -5.34
C ALA A 87 -16.29 5.08 -6.56
N ARG A 88 -17.42 5.73 -6.88
CA ARG A 88 -17.50 6.73 -7.96
C ARG A 88 -16.64 7.97 -7.69
N GLN A 89 -16.54 8.42 -6.44
CA GLN A 89 -15.65 9.55 -6.09
C GLN A 89 -14.18 9.17 -6.26
N ALA A 90 -13.79 7.95 -5.86
CA ALA A 90 -12.44 7.45 -6.04
C ALA A 90 -12.08 7.35 -7.53
N GLU A 91 -12.98 6.83 -8.36
CA GLU A 91 -12.82 6.78 -9.81
C GLU A 91 -12.67 8.18 -10.43
N ALA A 92 -13.56 9.10 -10.08
CA ALA A 92 -13.50 10.47 -10.60
C ALA A 92 -12.19 11.18 -10.20
N ARG A 93 -11.74 10.97 -8.97
CA ARG A 93 -10.46 11.51 -8.49
C ARG A 93 -9.28 10.88 -9.22
N TRP A 94 -9.31 9.58 -9.47
CA TRP A 94 -8.27 8.91 -10.27
C TRP A 94 -8.21 9.49 -11.68
N GLN A 95 -9.34 9.60 -12.37
CA GLN A 95 -9.41 10.17 -13.72
C GLN A 95 -8.93 11.63 -13.77
N GLU A 96 -9.23 12.43 -12.74
CA GLU A 96 -8.69 13.79 -12.60
C GLU A 96 -7.16 13.79 -12.52
N LEU A 97 -6.59 12.94 -11.65
CA LEU A 97 -5.14 12.83 -11.49
C LEU A 97 -4.44 12.33 -12.76
N ARG A 98 -5.06 11.39 -13.48
CA ARG A 98 -4.56 10.84 -14.75
C ARG A 98 -4.49 11.86 -15.88
N ARG A 99 -5.35 12.89 -15.86
CA ARG A 99 -5.28 14.04 -16.77
C ARG A 99 -4.21 15.07 -16.39
N GLY A 100 -3.55 14.90 -15.25
CA GLY A 100 -2.59 15.88 -14.74
C GLY A 100 -1.36 15.22 -14.14
N PRO A 101 -1.18 15.28 -12.81
CA PRO A 101 0.07 14.91 -12.15
C PRO A 101 0.45 13.43 -12.31
N LEU A 102 -0.52 12.54 -12.55
CA LEU A 102 -0.28 11.12 -12.74
C LEU A 102 -0.39 10.69 -14.20
N SER A 103 -0.31 11.60 -15.18
CA SER A 103 -0.27 11.21 -16.61
C SER A 103 0.97 10.37 -16.92
N ASP A 104 0.94 9.56 -17.98
CA ASP A 104 2.07 8.67 -18.32
C ASP A 104 3.35 9.47 -18.57
N GLU A 105 3.23 10.61 -19.25
CA GLU A 105 4.34 11.54 -19.47
C GLU A 105 4.89 12.09 -18.15
N ARG A 106 4.03 12.52 -17.22
CA ARG A 106 4.45 13.07 -15.92
C ARG A 106 5.09 12.01 -15.03
N LEU A 107 4.58 10.78 -15.05
CA LEU A 107 5.16 9.67 -14.31
C LEU A 107 6.53 9.28 -14.88
N ASN A 108 6.64 9.10 -16.19
CA ASN A 108 7.91 8.74 -16.82
C ASN A 108 8.98 9.82 -16.65
N SER A 109 8.63 11.09 -16.88
CA SER A 109 9.55 12.21 -16.66
C SER A 109 9.96 12.37 -15.20
N ARG A 110 9.08 12.02 -14.25
CA ARG A 110 9.43 12.00 -12.83
C ARG A 110 10.44 10.91 -12.50
N ILE A 111 10.28 9.71 -13.08
CA ILE A 111 11.28 8.63 -12.94
C ILE A 111 12.63 9.10 -13.49
N ASP A 112 12.65 9.65 -14.70
CA ASP A 112 13.88 10.13 -15.34
C ASP A 112 14.59 11.19 -14.49
N ALA A 113 13.83 12.18 -14.00
CA ALA A 113 14.37 13.25 -13.18
C ALA A 113 14.93 12.76 -11.84
N LEU A 114 14.33 11.73 -11.24
CA LEU A 114 14.81 11.13 -10.00
C LEU A 114 15.99 10.19 -10.21
N ALA A 115 16.03 9.48 -11.34
CA ALA A 115 17.10 8.54 -11.68
C ALA A 115 18.37 9.26 -12.14
N ALA A 116 18.26 10.31 -12.96
CA ALA A 116 19.40 11.01 -13.56
C ALA A 116 20.57 11.34 -12.60
N PRO A 117 20.34 11.90 -11.40
CA PRO A 117 21.45 12.23 -10.49
C PRO A 117 22.08 11.01 -9.79
N LEU A 118 21.48 9.82 -9.88
CA LEU A 118 21.87 8.65 -9.11
C LEU A 118 22.85 7.72 -9.83
N GLY A 119 23.04 7.83 -11.15
CA GLY A 119 23.82 6.87 -11.93
C GLY A 119 25.24 6.63 -11.40
N ASP A 120 25.98 7.70 -11.10
CA ASP A 120 27.33 7.57 -10.52
C ASP A 120 27.34 6.98 -9.11
N ALA A 121 26.32 7.29 -8.30
CA ALA A 121 26.20 6.74 -6.95
C ALA A 121 25.82 5.25 -7.00
N ALA A 122 24.91 4.87 -7.88
CA ALA A 122 24.51 3.49 -8.14
C ALA A 122 25.70 2.66 -8.62
N ARG A 123 26.49 3.16 -9.57
CA ARG A 123 27.71 2.49 -10.04
C ARG A 123 28.67 2.19 -8.88
N ARG A 124 29.02 3.21 -8.07
CA ARG A 124 29.89 3.00 -6.89
C ARG A 124 29.30 2.02 -5.88
N ASN A 125 27.98 2.05 -5.70
CA ASN A 125 27.27 1.14 -4.81
C ASN A 125 27.42 -0.31 -5.30
N PHE A 126 27.13 -0.60 -6.56
CA PHE A 126 27.16 -1.97 -7.07
C PHE A 126 28.57 -2.48 -7.40
N GLU A 127 29.55 -1.59 -7.58
CA GLU A 127 30.99 -1.96 -7.53
C GLU A 127 31.39 -2.47 -6.14
N ARG A 128 30.81 -1.89 -5.06
CA ARG A 128 31.10 -2.27 -3.68
C ARG A 128 30.27 -3.48 -3.20
N TRP A 129 29.01 -3.53 -3.60
CA TRP A 129 28.02 -4.55 -3.23
C TRP A 129 27.38 -5.11 -4.51
N PRO A 130 27.95 -6.17 -5.12
CA PRO A 130 27.48 -6.71 -6.39
C PRO A 130 26.25 -7.62 -6.20
N ASN A 131 25.11 -7.02 -5.85
CA ASN A 131 23.88 -7.74 -5.48
C ASN A 131 22.67 -7.43 -6.40
N LEU A 132 22.90 -6.85 -7.58
CA LEU A 132 21.83 -6.50 -8.55
C LEU A 132 21.04 -7.72 -9.06
N THR A 133 21.69 -8.87 -9.09
CA THR A 133 21.13 -10.15 -9.53
C THR A 133 20.63 -11.02 -8.37
N ASP A 134 20.69 -10.53 -7.14
CA ASP A 134 20.19 -11.26 -5.98
C ASP A 134 18.66 -11.13 -5.92
N PRO A 135 17.90 -12.23 -5.99
CA PRO A 135 16.43 -12.17 -5.99
C PRO A 135 15.84 -11.88 -4.60
N VAL A 136 16.68 -11.81 -3.57
CA VAL A 136 16.28 -11.64 -2.17
C VAL A 136 17.28 -10.72 -1.47
N VAL A 137 16.76 -9.70 -0.78
CA VAL A 137 17.53 -8.82 0.11
C VAL A 137 16.96 -8.93 1.52
N GLY A 138 17.72 -9.55 2.43
CA GLY A 138 17.23 -9.90 3.76
C GLY A 138 16.11 -10.93 3.66
N PHE A 139 14.87 -10.50 3.93
CA PHE A 139 13.66 -11.31 3.83
C PHE A 139 12.68 -10.80 2.76
N PHE A 140 13.07 -9.80 1.98
CA PHE A 140 12.26 -9.24 0.90
C PHE A 140 12.65 -9.86 -0.45
N GLN A 141 11.65 -10.20 -1.26
CA GLN A 141 11.87 -10.55 -2.66
C GLN A 141 11.96 -9.29 -3.50
N THR A 142 12.87 -9.26 -4.46
CA THR A 142 13.10 -8.12 -5.35
C THR A 142 13.23 -8.60 -6.79
N PRO A 143 12.77 -7.81 -7.78
CA PRO A 143 13.16 -8.02 -9.17
C PRO A 143 14.69 -7.99 -9.34
N THR A 144 15.17 -8.70 -10.36
CA THR A 144 16.59 -8.76 -10.72
C THR A 144 16.80 -8.19 -12.11
N ALA A 145 17.94 -7.53 -12.28
CA ALA A 145 18.44 -7.05 -13.56
C ALA A 145 19.97 -6.94 -13.47
N ASP A 146 20.67 -7.09 -14.59
CA ASP A 146 22.14 -7.09 -14.59
C ASP A 146 22.74 -5.70 -14.34
N THR A 147 21.94 -4.64 -14.49
CA THR A 147 22.36 -3.25 -14.33
C THR A 147 21.37 -2.45 -13.49
N TRP A 148 21.85 -1.34 -12.92
CA TRP A 148 20.98 -0.41 -12.20
C TRP A 148 19.93 0.22 -13.13
N GLU A 149 20.28 0.52 -14.37
CA GLU A 149 19.34 1.00 -15.38
C GLU A 149 18.24 -0.03 -15.65
N GLY A 150 18.58 -1.32 -15.67
CA GLY A 150 17.60 -2.40 -15.80
C GLY A 150 16.64 -2.47 -14.60
N GLN A 151 17.12 -2.19 -13.38
CA GLN A 151 16.25 -2.08 -12.19
C GLN A 151 15.28 -0.88 -12.30
N VAL A 152 15.77 0.27 -12.78
CA VAL A 152 14.92 1.45 -13.03
C VAL A 152 13.86 1.14 -14.08
N GLU A 153 14.23 0.42 -15.15
CA GLU A 153 13.29 0.04 -16.20
C GLU A 153 12.24 -0.96 -15.72
N PHE A 154 12.61 -1.95 -14.89
CA PHE A 154 11.65 -2.83 -14.25
C PHE A 154 10.60 -2.05 -13.44
N MET A 155 11.05 -1.10 -12.61
CA MET A 155 10.17 -0.26 -11.81
C MET A 155 9.21 0.54 -12.70
N ARG A 156 9.73 1.12 -13.80
CA ARG A 156 8.93 1.86 -14.80
C ARG A 156 7.88 0.96 -15.44
N ASP A 157 8.26 -0.22 -15.88
CA ASP A 157 7.37 -1.18 -16.53
C ASP A 157 6.27 -1.65 -15.58
N TRP A 158 6.61 -1.97 -14.34
CA TRP A 158 5.63 -2.36 -13.33
C TRP A 158 4.64 -1.22 -13.09
N MET A 159 5.14 0.00 -12.89
CA MET A 159 4.29 1.18 -12.65
C MET A 159 3.35 1.43 -13.83
N THR A 160 3.86 1.37 -15.06
CA THR A 160 3.07 1.62 -16.27
C THR A 160 1.97 0.59 -16.43
N ARG A 161 2.28 -0.70 -16.25
CA ARG A 161 1.27 -1.78 -16.25
C ARG A 161 0.24 -1.61 -15.13
N ARG A 162 0.67 -1.22 -13.93
CA ARG A 162 -0.23 -0.99 -12.80
C ARG A 162 -1.21 0.16 -13.06
N VAL A 163 -0.72 1.28 -13.59
CA VAL A 163 -1.55 2.44 -13.93
C VAL A 163 -2.53 2.09 -15.04
N ALA A 164 -2.09 1.37 -16.08
CA ALA A 164 -2.98 0.90 -17.14
C ALA A 164 -4.08 -0.04 -16.62
N TRP A 165 -3.75 -0.92 -15.67
CA TRP A 165 -4.76 -1.74 -15.01
C TRP A 165 -5.74 -0.89 -14.19
N LEU A 166 -5.26 0.09 -13.42
CA LEU A 166 -6.13 0.97 -12.63
C LEU A 166 -7.09 1.77 -13.51
N ASP A 167 -6.63 2.22 -14.69
CA ASP A 167 -7.43 2.89 -15.71
C ASP A 167 -8.59 1.99 -16.21
N ALA A 168 -8.35 0.67 -16.32
CA ALA A 168 -9.35 -0.31 -16.77
C ALA A 168 -10.14 -0.99 -15.64
N SER A 169 -9.77 -0.79 -14.38
CA SER A 169 -10.30 -1.56 -13.24
C SER A 169 -11.76 -1.29 -12.88
N GLY A 170 -12.36 -0.23 -13.42
CA GLY A 170 -13.73 0.21 -13.13
C GLY A 170 -13.99 0.69 -11.69
N TRP A 171 -12.96 0.72 -10.83
CA TRP A 171 -13.03 1.21 -9.43
C TRP A 171 -14.16 0.64 -8.57
N GLN A 172 -14.74 -0.51 -8.94
CA GLN A 172 -15.66 -1.29 -8.12
C GLN A 172 -14.89 -2.42 -7.43
N PRO A 173 -15.22 -2.76 -6.18
CA PRO A 173 -14.72 -3.98 -5.58
C PRO A 173 -15.32 -5.21 -6.26
N GLY A 174 -14.60 -6.34 -6.24
CA GLY A 174 -15.14 -7.62 -6.70
C GLY A 174 -16.47 -7.93 -5.99
N THR A 175 -17.46 -8.45 -6.71
CA THR A 175 -18.79 -8.77 -6.17
C THR A 175 -18.72 -9.98 -5.24
N GLU A 176 -18.22 -9.80 -4.03
CA GLU A 176 -18.54 -10.69 -2.92
C GLU A 176 -19.24 -9.85 -1.85
N PRO A 177 -20.56 -10.04 -1.65
CA PRO A 177 -21.31 -9.26 -0.68
C PRO A 177 -20.73 -9.52 0.71
N ALA A 178 -20.39 -8.44 1.43
CA ALA A 178 -19.97 -8.52 2.81
C ALA A 178 -21.04 -9.29 3.62
N PRO A 179 -20.67 -10.29 4.44
CA PRO A 179 -21.65 -10.99 5.25
C PRO A 179 -22.34 -9.98 6.17
N GLU A 180 -23.67 -9.92 6.07
CA GLU A 180 -24.48 -9.07 6.92
C GLU A 180 -24.15 -9.38 8.38
N ARG A 181 -23.82 -8.35 9.17
CA ARG A 181 -23.69 -8.50 10.61
C ARG A 181 -25.08 -8.78 11.18
N GLY A 182 -25.43 -10.06 11.23
CA GLY A 182 -26.57 -10.54 11.97
C GLY A 182 -26.44 -10.06 13.42
N THR A 183 -27.45 -9.34 13.88
CA THR A 183 -27.66 -9.02 15.30
C THR A 183 -28.00 -10.33 16.03
N GLY A 184 -26.99 -11.17 16.26
CA GLY A 184 -27.09 -12.41 17.02
C GLY A 184 -26.37 -12.25 18.34
N ALA A 185 -27.12 -12.34 19.44
CA ALA A 185 -26.62 -12.34 20.80
C ALA A 185 -25.47 -13.36 20.97
N VAL A 186 -24.42 -12.96 21.68
CA VAL A 186 -23.30 -13.84 22.07
C VAL A 186 -23.77 -14.82 23.15
N PRO A 187 -23.79 -16.14 22.93
CA PRO A 187 -23.91 -17.11 24.01
C PRO A 187 -22.53 -17.45 24.57
N GLY A 188 -22.50 -17.75 25.87
CA GLY A 188 -21.32 -17.89 26.73
C GLY A 188 -20.12 -18.65 26.17
N SER A 189 -18.95 -18.13 26.52
CA SER A 189 -17.63 -18.73 26.35
C SER A 189 -17.52 -20.10 27.03
N GLY A 190 -17.48 -21.17 26.23
CA GLY A 190 -16.93 -22.46 26.62
C GLY A 190 -15.47 -22.55 26.18
N ALA A 191 -14.57 -22.69 27.14
CA ALA A 191 -13.15 -22.89 26.89
C ALA A 191 -12.90 -24.23 26.17
N GLN A 192 -12.09 -24.23 25.12
CA GLN A 192 -11.39 -25.43 24.68
C GLN A 192 -9.96 -25.09 24.27
N ARG A 193 -9.04 -25.70 25.04
CA ARG A 193 -7.62 -25.82 24.75
C ARG A 193 -7.45 -26.67 23.49
N TYR A 194 -6.54 -26.27 22.61
CA TYR A 194 -5.40 -27.05 22.13
C TYR A 194 -4.33 -26.08 21.63
#